data_AF-A0A3D0ZPK4-F1
#
_entry.id   AF-A0A3D0ZPK4-F1
#
_cell.length_a   1.000
_cell.length_b   1.000
_cell.length_c   1.000
_cell.angle_alpha   90.00
_cell.angle_beta   90.00
_cell.angle_gamma   90.00
#
_symmetry.space_group_name_H-M   'P 1'
#
loop_
_entity.id
_entity.type
_entity.pdbx_description
1 polymer ?
#
loop_
_entity_poly.entity_id
_entity_poly.type
_entity_poly.pdbx_seq_one_letter_code
_entity_poly.pdbx_strand_id
1 'polypeptide(L)' 'MATLPLNELMAADWAEALRPVDGQLRGVLTFLAAEVAAGHQVLPSPSNVLRAFRQPLADVKVLV' A
#
# COMPACT_ATOMS: atom_id res chain seq x y z
N MET A 1 1.53 -4.69 -9.25
CA MET A 1 1.42 -4.30 -7.83
C MET A 1 0.43 -5.17 -7.06
N ALA A 2 -0.74 -5.51 -7.61
CA ALA A 2 -1.76 -6.31 -6.90
C ALA A 2 -1.29 -7.68 -6.39
N THR A 3 -0.19 -8.23 -6.92
CA THR A 3 0.35 -9.55 -6.57
C THR A 3 1.64 -9.51 -5.75
N LEU A 4 2.24 -8.34 -5.52
CA LEU A 4 3.48 -8.27 -4.73
C LEU A 4 3.18 -8.50 -3.24
N PRO A 5 4.06 -9.22 -2.51
CA PRO A 5 3.98 -9.31 -1.05
C PRO A 5 3.98 -7.91 -0.40
N LEU A 6 3.14 -7.69 0.61
CA LEU A 6 3.04 -6.36 1.25
C LEU A 6 4.37 -5.94 1.88
N ASN A 7 5.14 -6.87 2.44
CA ASN A 7 6.46 -6.62 3.01
C ASN A 7 7.53 -6.23 1.97
N GLU A 8 7.25 -6.35 0.67
CA GLU A 8 8.08 -5.78 -0.40
C GLU A 8 7.64 -4.36 -0.81
N LEU A 9 6.46 -3.92 -0.34
CA LEU A 9 5.85 -2.63 -0.69
C LEU A 9 5.99 -1.58 0.42
N MET A 10 6.29 -1.98 1.65
CA MET A 10 6.39 -1.14 2.85
C MET A 10 7.48 -1.65 3.81
N ALA A 11 7.77 -0.91 4.87
CA ALA A 11 8.69 -1.36 5.90
C ALA A 11 8.14 -2.58 6.67
N ALA A 12 9.02 -3.43 7.18
CA ALA A 12 8.64 -4.70 7.81
C ALA A 12 7.74 -4.52 9.05
N ASP A 13 8.00 -3.49 9.85
CA ASP A 13 7.22 -3.14 11.03
C ASP A 13 5.81 -2.60 10.69
N TRP A 14 5.67 -1.88 9.58
CA TRP A 14 4.35 -1.57 9.00
C TRP A 14 3.61 -2.80 8.51
N ALA A 15 4.30 -3.72 7.82
CA ALA A 15 3.68 -4.95 7.33
C ALA A 15 3.16 -5.83 8.49
N GLU A 16 3.90 -5.89 9.59
CA GLU A 16 3.46 -6.56 10.82
C GLU A 16 2.25 -5.85 11.44
N ALA A 17 2.34 -4.52 11.62
CA ALA A 17 1.27 -3.73 12.23
C ALA A 17 -0.05 -3.78 11.44
N LEU A 18 0.03 -3.83 10.10
CA LEU A 18 -1.12 -3.86 9.20
C LEU A 18 -1.65 -5.28 8.92
N ARG A 19 -1.05 -6.33 9.50
CA ARG A 19 -1.50 -7.72 9.31
C ARG A 19 -3.01 -7.94 9.54
N PRO A 20 -3.68 -7.31 10.53
CA PRO A 20 -5.12 -7.49 10.72
C PRO A 20 -5.99 -7.00 9.55
N VAL A 21 -5.46 -6.12 8.69
CA VAL A 21 -6.17 -5.50 7.56
C VAL A 21 -5.55 -5.84 6.20
N ASP A 22 -4.61 -6.79 6.12
CA ASP A 22 -3.92 -7.19 4.87
C ASP A 22 -4.92 -7.52 3.75
N GLY A 23 -5.99 -8.26 4.05
CA GLY A 23 -7.03 -8.58 3.07
C GLY A 23 -7.76 -7.36 2.52
N GLN A 24 -8.06 -6.38 3.37
CA GLN A 24 -8.70 -5.13 2.94
C GLN A 24 -7.76 -4.31 2.06
N LEU A 25 -6.49 -4.22 2.44
CA LEU A 25 -5.47 -3.51 1.67
C LEU A 25 -5.26 -4.14 0.28
N ARG A 26 -5.22 -5.47 0.20
CA ARG A 26 -5.19 -6.19 -1.09
C ARG A 26 -6.43 -5.93 -1.93
N GLY A 27 -7.60 -5.84 -1.29
CA GLY A 27 -8.85 -5.46 -1.96
C GLY A 27 -8.75 -4.09 -2.62
N VAL A 28 -8.25 -3.08 -1.89
CA VAL A 28 -8.03 -1.72 -2.43
C VAL A 28 -7.02 -1.74 -3.59
N LEU A 29 -5.89 -2.43 -3.45
CA LEU A 29 -4.88 -2.52 -4.53
C LEU A 29 -5.42 -3.22 -5.78
N THR A 30 -6.26 -4.25 -5.61
CA THR A 30 -6.92 -4.95 -6.71
C THR A 30 -7.92 -4.05 -7.43
N PHE A 31 -8.73 -3.31 -6.66
CA PHE A 31 -9.66 -2.32 -7.20
C PHE A 31 -8.94 -1.25 -8.02
N LEU A 32 -7.89 -0.63 -7.48
CA LEU A 32 -7.12 0.40 -8.20
C LEU A 32 -6.49 -0.16 -9.48
N ALA A 33 -6.02 -1.41 -9.48
CA ALA A 33 -5.50 -2.06 -10.68
C ALA A 33 -6.60 -2.27 -11.74
N ALA A 34 -7.82 -2.60 -11.33
CA ALA A 34 -8.96 -2.73 -12.23
C ALA A 34 -9.39 -1.39 -12.84
N GLU A 35 -9.39 -0.30 -12.04
CA GLU A 35 -9.69 1.05 -12.54
C GLU A 35 -8.69 1.49 -13.62
N VAL A 36 -7.39 1.26 -13.39
CA VAL A 36 -6.36 1.53 -14.40
C VAL A 36 -6.58 0.68 -15.66
N ALA A 37 -6.93 -0.60 -15.52
CA ALA A 37 -7.23 -1.47 -16.65
C ALA A 37 -8.49 -1.05 -17.42
N ALA A 38 -9.47 -0.43 -16.75
CA ALA A 38 -10.66 0.16 -17.36
C ALA A 38 -10.39 1.50 -18.07
N GLY A 39 -9.15 2.01 -18.03
CA GLY A 39 -8.75 3.27 -18.65
C GLY A 39 -9.01 4.50 -17.77
N HIS A 40 -9.37 4.32 -16.50
CA HIS A 40 -9.49 5.44 -15.56
C HIS A 40 -8.12 5.90 -15.06
N GLN A 41 -7.97 7.21 -14.89
CA GLN A 41 -6.77 7.79 -14.31
C GLN A 41 -6.81 7.68 -12.78
N VAL A 42 -5.88 6.91 -12.21
CA VAL A 42 -5.68 6.80 -10.76
C VAL A 42 -4.48 7.64 -10.34
N LEU A 43 -4.67 8.46 -9.30
CA LEU A 43 -3.61 9.26 -8.68
C LEU A 43 -3.53 8.95 -7.17
N PRO A 44 -2.33 8.98 -6.56
CA PRO A 44 -1.02 9.14 -7.20
C PRO A 44 -0.67 7.92 -8.07
N SER A 45 0.48 7.95 -8.76
CA SER A 45 0.95 6.78 -9.52
C SER A 45 0.90 5.51 -8.66
N PRO A 46 0.61 4.33 -9.21
CA PRO A 46 0.47 3.09 -8.42
C PRO A 46 1.64 2.85 -7.47
N SER A 47 2.87 3.13 -7.94
CA SER A 47 4.12 3.03 -7.16
C SER A 47 4.16 3.91 -5.91
N ASN A 48 3.27 4.89 -5.76
CA ASN A 48 3.24 5.85 -4.68
C ASN A 48 2.05 5.68 -3.73
N VAL A 49 1.10 4.78 -4.02
CA VAL A 49 -0.10 4.58 -3.20
C VAL A 49 0.24 4.21 -1.75
N LEU A 50 1.27 3.37 -1.55
CA LEU A 50 1.71 2.93 -0.22
C LEU A 50 2.98 3.64 0.27
N ARG A 51 3.36 4.76 -0.37
CA ARG A 51 4.65 5.42 -0.12
C ARG A 51 4.85 5.83 1.34
N ALA A 52 3.79 6.26 2.02
CA ALA A 52 3.86 6.67 3.42
C ALA A 52 4.39 5.55 4.34
N PHE A 53 4.11 4.29 4.01
CA PHE A 53 4.51 3.12 4.80
C PHE A 53 5.94 2.64 4.51
N ARG A 54 6.69 3.32 3.64
CA ARG A 54 8.10 2.99 3.39
C ARG A 54 9.03 3.47 4.50
N GLN A 55 8.67 4.54 5.20
CA GLN A 55 9.38 4.96 6.40
C GLN A 55 9.13 3.92 7.49
N PRO A 56 10.16 3.37 8.16
CA PRO A 56 9.95 2.45 9.27
C PRO A 56 9.01 3.04 10.31
N LEU A 57 8.01 2.25 10.73
CA LEU A 57 7.04 2.64 11.76
C LEU A 57 7.75 3.04 13.06
N ALA A 58 8.83 2.33 13.42
CA ALA A 58 9.63 2.62 14.62
C ALA A 58 10.25 4.04 14.62
N ASP A 59 10.44 4.65 13.44
CA ASP A 59 10.99 6.00 13.31
C ASP A 59 9.90 7.09 13.32
N VAL A 60 8.62 6.72 13.23
CA VAL A 60 7.50 7.66 13.18
C VAL A 60 7.26 8.26 14.56
N LYS A 61 7.39 9.59 14.66
CA LYS A 61 7.15 10.36 15.89
C LYS A 61 5.90 11.23 15.82
N VAL A 62 5.50 11.62 14.62
CA VAL A 62 4.36 12.52 14.34
C VAL A 62 3.65 12.02 13.08
N LEU A 63 2.32 12.04 13.10
CA LEU A 63 1.44 11.74 11.97
C LEU A 63 0.69 13.02 11.58
N VAL A 64 0.54 13.26 10.28
CA VAL A 64 -0.15 14.42 9.68
C VAL A 64 -1.26 13.93 8.76
#